data_AF-A0A9E3E2P7-F1
#
_entry.id   AF-A0A9E3E2P7-F1
#
_cell.length_a   1.000
_cell.length_b   1.000
_cell.length_c   1.000
_cell.angle_alpha   90.00
_cell.angle_beta   90.00
_cell.angle_gamma   90.00
#
_symmetry.space_group_name_H-M   'P 1'
#
loop_
_entity.id
_entity.type
_entity.pdbx_description
1 polymer ?
#
loop_
_entity_poly.entity_id
_entity_poly.type
_entity_poly.pdbx_seq_one_letter_code
_entity_poly.pdbx_strand_id
1 'polypeptide(L)'
;MAGPKYPGFDTLALHAGQSPDPATGSRAVPIYQTTSYVFRDTEHAASLFNMERAGHVYSRISNPTVAVLEERMAALEGGVGAIATASGQAALHLAIATLMDAGSHIVASGSLYGGSHNLLAYTLKRFGIETT
;
A
#
# COMPACT_ATOMS: atom_id res chain seq x y z
N MET A 1 34.54 7.82 -12.17
CA MET A 1 33.66 8.67 -11.34
C MET A 1 32.89 7.75 -10.40
N ALA A 2 32.84 8.03 -9.11
CA ALA A 2 31.98 7.27 -8.20
C ALA A 2 30.51 7.50 -8.64
N GLY A 3 29.75 6.42 -8.80
CA GLY A 3 28.34 6.50 -9.16
C GLY A 3 27.50 7.20 -8.06
N PRO A 4 26.20 7.44 -8.32
CA PRO A 4 25.31 8.01 -7.32
C PRO A 4 25.29 7.14 -6.05
N LYS A 5 25.46 7.78 -4.89
CA LYS A 5 25.44 7.12 -3.59
C LYS A 5 24.02 7.17 -3.04
N TYR A 6 23.34 6.03 -3.08
CA TYR A 6 22.00 5.91 -2.50
C TYR A 6 22.08 5.80 -0.96
N PRO A 7 21.06 6.27 -0.23
CA PRO A 7 20.96 6.03 1.20
C PRO A 7 20.97 4.53 1.53
N GLY A 8 21.60 4.14 2.63
CA GLY A 8 21.57 2.76 3.13
C GLY A 8 20.27 2.42 3.85
N PHE A 9 20.06 1.14 4.15
CA PHE A 9 18.85 0.61 4.80
C PHE A 9 18.45 1.39 6.07
N ASP A 10 19.38 1.58 7.01
CA ASP A 10 19.09 2.27 8.27
C ASP A 10 18.67 3.74 8.05
N THR A 11 19.24 4.39 7.04
CA THR A 11 18.87 5.76 6.66
C THR A 11 17.48 5.79 6.04
N LEU A 12 17.14 4.82 5.18
CA LEU A 12 15.82 4.68 4.58
C LEU A 12 14.75 4.35 5.63
N ALA A 13 15.05 3.46 6.57
CA ALA A 13 14.13 3.08 7.64
C ALA A 13 13.72 4.29 8.49
N LEU A 14 14.62 5.26 8.65
CA LEU A 14 14.33 6.50 9.37
C LEU A 14 13.70 7.59 8.48
N HIS A 15 14.09 7.72 7.21
CA HIS A 15 13.78 8.92 6.41
C HIS A 15 12.93 8.70 5.16
N ALA A 16 12.84 7.47 4.64
CA ALA A 16 12.04 7.23 3.43
C ALA A 16 10.56 7.54 3.68
N GLY A 17 9.92 8.08 2.63
CA GLY A 17 8.51 8.46 2.62
C GLY A 17 8.16 9.74 3.38
N GLN A 18 9.11 10.43 4.02
CA GLN A 18 8.80 11.61 4.84
C GLN A 18 9.74 12.80 4.60
N SER A 19 9.14 13.99 4.52
CA SER A 19 9.80 15.29 4.65
C SER A 19 9.17 16.06 5.81
N PRO A 20 9.85 17.06 6.40
CA PRO A 20 9.21 17.96 7.36
C PRO A 20 7.92 18.55 6.80
N ASP A 21 6.89 18.68 7.65
CA ASP A 21 5.60 19.24 7.27
C ASP A 21 5.78 20.67 6.73
N PRO A 22 5.35 20.98 5.49
CA PRO A 22 5.60 22.29 4.90
C PRO A 22 4.80 23.42 5.54
N ALA A 23 3.70 23.13 6.25
CA ALA A 23 2.88 24.14 6.89
C ALA A 23 3.44 24.63 8.23
N THR A 24 4.06 23.73 9.00
CA THR A 24 4.50 24.00 10.39
C THR A 24 5.97 23.73 10.66
N GLY A 25 6.66 23.03 9.76
CA GLY A 25 8.02 22.55 9.97
C GLY A 25 8.13 21.32 10.88
N SER A 26 7.01 20.69 11.28
CA SER A 26 7.03 19.49 12.11
C SER A 26 7.88 18.38 11.48
N ARG A 27 8.85 17.86 12.24
CA ARG A 27 9.70 16.74 11.77
C ARG A 27 8.99 15.39 11.86
N ALA A 28 8.17 15.21 12.89
CA ALA A 28 7.32 14.02 13.01
C ALA A 28 6.15 14.15 12.05
N VAL A 29 5.79 13.02 11.42
CA VAL A 29 4.65 12.92 10.51
C VAL A 29 3.37 13.24 11.29
N PRO A 30 2.59 14.25 10.89
CA PRO A 30 1.29 14.50 11.49
C PRO A 30 0.35 13.30 11.33
N ILE A 31 -0.51 13.09 12.33
CA ILE A 31 -1.54 12.05 12.26
C ILE A 31 -2.77 12.64 11.57
N TYR A 32 -2.97 12.29 10.30
CA TYR A 32 -4.14 12.69 9.51
C TYR A 32 -5.33 11.78 9.83
N GLN A 33 -5.87 11.91 11.04
CA GLN A 33 -7.04 11.16 11.54
C GLN A 33 -8.35 11.71 10.95
N THR A 34 -8.49 11.68 9.63
CA THR A 34 -9.68 12.14 8.90
C THR A 34 -10.20 11.04 7.98
N THR A 35 -11.45 11.17 7.55
CA THR A 35 -12.04 10.31 6.52
C THR A 35 -11.93 10.91 5.12
N SER A 36 -12.08 12.22 4.99
CA SER A 36 -12.23 12.91 3.70
C SER A 36 -11.38 14.17 3.62
N TYR A 37 -11.13 14.62 2.39
CA TYR A 37 -10.31 15.78 2.07
C TYR A 37 -11.11 16.80 1.26
N VAL A 38 -10.91 18.09 1.57
CA VAL A 38 -11.63 19.19 0.90
C VAL A 38 -10.99 19.50 -0.44
N PHE A 39 -11.82 19.75 -1.46
CA PHE A 39 -11.36 20.22 -2.76
C PHE A 39 -11.34 21.75 -2.81
N ARG A 40 -10.35 22.32 -3.51
CA ARG A 40 -10.28 23.77 -3.76
C ARG A 40 -11.46 24.26 -4.61
N ASP A 41 -11.80 23.49 -5.64
CA ASP A 41 -12.88 23.76 -6.60
C ASP A 41 -13.29 22.46 -7.32
N THR A 42 -14.26 22.56 -8.22
CA THR A 42 -14.79 21.41 -8.98
C THR A 42 -13.80 20.85 -10.01
N GLU A 43 -12.93 21.69 -10.58
CA GLU A 43 -11.91 21.27 -11.54
C GLU A 43 -10.82 20.44 -10.85
N HIS A 44 -10.39 20.88 -9.66
CA HIS A 44 -9.49 20.12 -8.81
C HIS A 44 -10.07 18.75 -8.46
N ALA A 45 -11.35 18.69 -8.06
CA ALA A 45 -12.01 17.42 -7.76
C ALA A 45 -11.99 16.48 -8.99
N ALA A 46 -12.39 16.96 -10.17
CA ALA A 46 -12.39 16.17 -11.39
C ALA A 46 -10.99 15.64 -11.75
N SER A 47 -9.96 16.48 -11.64
CA SER A 47 -8.57 16.10 -11.93
C SER A 47 -8.03 14.99 -11.02
N LEU A 48 -8.46 14.95 -9.76
CA LEU A 48 -8.06 13.89 -8.82
C LEU A 48 -8.74 12.56 -9.16
N PHE A 49 -10.04 12.57 -9.47
CA PHE A 49 -10.78 11.35 -9.83
C PHE A 49 -10.37 10.78 -11.19
N ASN A 50 -9.99 11.64 -12.13
CA ASN A 50 -9.43 11.23 -13.43
C ASN A 50 -7.96 10.79 -13.35
N MET A 51 -7.33 10.84 -12.17
CA MET A 51 -5.90 10.55 -11.96
C MET A 51 -4.96 11.45 -12.79
N GLU A 52 -5.42 12.64 -13.18
CA GLU A 52 -4.61 13.65 -13.89
C GLU A 52 -3.68 14.39 -12.92
N ARG A 53 -4.07 14.45 -11.64
CA ARG A 53 -3.26 15.02 -10.55
C ARG A 53 -3.21 14.06 -9.37
N ALA A 54 -2.06 14.01 -8.71
CA ALA A 54 -1.90 13.30 -7.45
C ALA A 54 -2.58 14.06 -6.31
N GLY A 55 -3.18 13.33 -5.38
CA GLY A 55 -3.77 13.91 -4.18
C GLY A 55 -4.64 12.92 -3.41
N HIS A 56 -5.21 13.39 -2.31
CA HIS A 56 -6.06 12.58 -1.44
C HIS A 56 -7.51 13.01 -1.58
N VAL A 57 -8.40 12.01 -1.67
CA VAL A 57 -9.86 12.22 -1.75
C VAL A 57 -10.59 11.66 -0.54
N TYR A 58 -10.18 10.45 -0.10
CA TYR A 58 -10.81 9.72 0.99
C TYR A 58 -9.84 8.68 1.56
N SER A 59 -9.76 8.57 2.89
CA SER A 59 -8.73 7.78 3.60
C SER A 59 -8.77 6.27 3.34
N ARG A 60 -9.91 5.73 2.89
CA ARG A 60 -9.98 4.32 2.43
C ARG A 60 -9.16 4.06 1.16
N ILE A 61 -8.92 5.09 0.35
CA ILE A 61 -8.16 5.01 -0.90
C ILE A 61 -6.70 5.42 -0.64
N SER A 62 -6.49 6.57 0.00
CA SER A 62 -5.15 7.06 0.36
C SER A 62 -5.22 8.07 1.51
N ASN A 63 -4.16 8.13 2.32
CA ASN A 63 -4.04 9.03 3.48
C ASN A 63 -2.56 9.43 3.65
N PRO A 64 -2.20 10.70 3.93
CA PRO A 64 -0.80 11.13 4.02
C PRO A 64 0.02 10.38 5.07
N THR A 65 -0.56 10.08 6.25
CA THR A 65 0.15 9.31 7.28
C THR A 65 0.44 7.89 6.83
N VAL A 66 -0.52 7.28 6.12
CA VAL A 66 -0.38 5.91 5.59
C VAL A 66 0.57 5.87 4.39
N ALA A 67 0.53 6.87 3.51
CA ALA A 67 1.40 6.99 2.35
C ALA A 67 2.88 7.00 2.74
N VAL A 68 3.25 7.66 3.85
CA VAL A 68 4.61 7.62 4.39
C VAL A 68 5.06 6.18 4.72
N LEU A 69 4.18 5.38 5.31
CA LEU A 69 4.47 3.96 5.60
C LEU A 69 4.63 3.17 4.30
N GLU A 70 3.72 3.38 3.34
CA GLU A 70 3.75 2.70 2.04
C GLU A 70 5.03 3.01 1.25
N GLU A 71 5.38 4.29 1.12
CA GLU A 71 6.62 4.72 0.45
C GLU A 71 7.88 4.19 1.16
N ARG A 72 7.86 4.15 2.50
CA ARG A 72 8.98 3.58 3.26
C ARG A 72 9.14 2.09 3.03
N MET A 73 8.05 1.33 3.08
CA MET A 73 8.09 -0.12 2.83
C MET A 73 8.55 -0.40 1.39
N ALA A 74 8.05 0.36 0.42
CA ALA A 74 8.49 0.25 -0.97
C ALA A 74 10.01 0.51 -1.11
N ALA A 75 10.52 1.57 -0.47
CA ALA A 75 11.95 1.89 -0.49
C ALA A 75 12.83 0.82 0.17
N LEU A 76 12.37 0.21 1.27
CA LEU A 76 13.12 -0.83 1.99
C LEU A 76 13.15 -2.16 1.24
N GLU A 77 12.05 -2.53 0.57
CA GLU A 77 11.93 -3.77 -0.20
C GLU A 77 12.42 -3.62 -1.66
N GLY A 78 12.75 -2.40 -2.10
CA GLY A 78 13.12 -2.11 -3.50
C GLY A 78 11.94 -2.20 -4.48
N GLY A 79 10.70 -2.09 -3.99
CA GLY A 79 9.48 -2.10 -4.79
C GLY A 79 9.16 -0.74 -5.43
N VAL A 80 8.35 -0.75 -6.49
CA VAL A 80 7.88 0.49 -7.16
C VAL A 80 6.75 1.20 -6.39
N GLY A 81 6.17 0.53 -5.40
CA GLY A 81 5.09 1.01 -4.54
C GLY A 81 4.70 -0.06 -3.51
N ALA A 82 3.91 0.33 -2.52
CA ALA A 82 3.34 -0.56 -1.52
C ALA A 82 1.92 -0.11 -1.15
N ILE A 83 1.14 -1.01 -0.56
CA ILE A 83 -0.22 -0.74 -0.09
C ILE A 83 -0.34 -1.24 1.36
N ALA A 84 -0.71 -0.35 2.26
CA ALA A 84 -1.00 -0.69 3.64
C ALA A 84 -2.42 -1.28 3.74
N THR A 85 -2.56 -2.33 4.55
CA THR A 85 -3.85 -2.99 4.74
C THR A 85 -4.14 -3.18 6.22
N ALA A 86 -5.40 -3.48 6.56
CA ALA A 86 -5.82 -3.64 7.94
C ALA A 86 -5.19 -4.85 8.67
N SER A 87 -4.66 -5.84 7.93
CA SER A 87 -3.99 -7.01 8.51
C SER A 87 -3.16 -7.75 7.45
N GLY A 88 -2.26 -8.64 7.88
CA GLY A 88 -1.52 -9.51 6.96
C GLY A 88 -2.42 -10.43 6.12
N GLN A 89 -3.56 -10.88 6.66
CA GLN A 89 -4.53 -11.66 5.88
C GLN A 89 -5.25 -10.81 4.83
N ALA A 90 -5.54 -9.54 5.13
CA ALA A 90 -6.08 -8.61 4.14
C ALA A 90 -5.08 -8.33 3.02
N ALA A 91 -3.79 -8.19 3.33
CA ALA A 91 -2.73 -8.07 2.32
C ALA A 91 -2.70 -9.27 1.37
N LEU A 92 -2.68 -10.49 1.92
CA LEU A 92 -2.66 -11.72 1.12
C LEU A 92 -3.92 -11.86 0.26
N HIS A 93 -5.10 -11.65 0.84
CA HIS A 93 -6.36 -11.77 0.12
C HIS A 93 -6.49 -10.70 -0.98
N LEU A 94 -6.13 -9.44 -0.69
CA LEU A 94 -6.17 -8.35 -1.65
C LEU A 94 -5.26 -8.65 -2.85
N ALA A 95 -4.03 -9.12 -2.61
CA ALA A 95 -3.11 -9.49 -3.67
C ALA A 95 -3.69 -10.58 -4.58
N ILE A 96 -4.27 -11.64 -4.00
CA ILE A 96 -4.88 -12.74 -4.76
C ILE A 96 -6.11 -12.27 -5.54
N ALA A 97 -7.05 -11.61 -4.87
CA ALA A 97 -8.31 -11.17 -5.49
C ALA A 97 -8.13 -10.09 -6.56
N THR A 98 -6.99 -9.38 -6.54
CA THR A 98 -6.64 -8.42 -7.60
C THR A 98 -6.12 -9.12 -8.86
N LEU A 99 -5.44 -10.27 -8.70
CA LEU A 99 -4.76 -10.95 -9.80
C LEU A 99 -5.56 -12.12 -10.38
N MET A 100 -6.41 -12.77 -9.57
CA MET A 100 -7.00 -14.06 -9.87
C MET A 100 -8.54 -14.00 -9.88
N ASP A 101 -9.14 -14.89 -10.65
CA ASP A 101 -10.59 -15.05 -10.82
C ASP A 101 -11.00 -16.54 -10.88
N ALA A 102 -12.30 -16.81 -11.08
CA ALA A 102 -12.81 -18.17 -11.16
C ALA A 102 -12.18 -18.94 -12.34
N GLY A 103 -11.62 -20.12 -12.06
CA GLY A 103 -10.84 -20.92 -13.01
C GLY A 103 -9.33 -20.74 -12.89
N SER A 104 -8.87 -19.76 -12.10
CA SER A 104 -7.44 -19.59 -11.78
C SER A 104 -6.92 -20.66 -10.81
N HIS A 105 -5.59 -20.81 -10.78
CA HIS A 105 -4.90 -21.82 -9.96
C HIS A 105 -3.63 -21.26 -9.30
N ILE A 106 -3.42 -21.56 -8.02
CA ILE A 106 -2.25 -21.17 -7.22
C ILE A 106 -1.42 -22.40 -6.86
N VAL A 107 -0.09 -22.31 -6.95
CA VAL A 107 0.82 -23.31 -6.37
C VAL A 107 1.37 -22.77 -5.07
N ALA A 108 1.22 -23.50 -3.97
CA ALA A 108 1.57 -23.03 -2.63
C ALA A 108 2.46 -24.04 -1.88
N SER A 109 3.32 -23.53 -1.00
CA SER A 109 4.08 -24.40 -0.09
C SER A 109 3.14 -25.06 0.93
N GLY A 110 3.42 -26.31 1.32
CA GLY A 110 2.72 -26.95 2.44
C GLY A 110 3.05 -26.35 3.82
N SER A 111 4.14 -25.61 3.92
CA SER A 111 4.63 -25.01 5.16
C SER A 111 4.23 -23.53 5.27
N LEU A 112 2.93 -23.26 5.33
CA LEU A 112 2.39 -21.91 5.45
C LEU A 112 1.83 -21.61 6.84
N TYR A 113 1.69 -20.31 7.14
CA TYR A 113 0.89 -19.86 8.29
C TYR A 113 -0.53 -20.43 8.19
N GLY A 114 -1.07 -20.93 9.31
CA GLY A 114 -2.35 -21.66 9.31
C GLY A 114 -3.53 -20.87 8.75
N GLY A 115 -3.58 -19.55 8.97
CA GLY A 115 -4.61 -18.69 8.37
C GLY A 115 -4.51 -18.63 6.84
N SER A 116 -3.28 -18.53 6.31
CA SER A 116 -3.03 -18.53 4.86
C SER A 116 -3.36 -19.88 4.23
N HIS A 117 -3.02 -20.98 4.92
CA HIS A 117 -3.43 -22.31 4.49
C HIS A 117 -4.96 -22.43 4.40
N ASN A 118 -5.68 -21.96 5.42
CA ASN A 118 -7.15 -22.01 5.41
C ASN A 118 -7.77 -21.12 4.33
N LEU A 119 -7.20 -19.94 4.07
CA LEU A 119 -7.62 -19.06 2.99
C LEU A 119 -7.55 -19.77 1.63
N LEU A 120 -6.41 -20.39 1.33
CA LEU A 120 -6.16 -21.09 0.06
C LEU A 120 -7.01 -22.37 -0.07
N ALA A 121 -6.99 -23.24 0.94
CA ALA A 121 -7.62 -24.56 0.87
C ALA A 121 -9.15 -24.51 0.87
N TYR A 122 -9.76 -23.54 1.57
CA TYR A 122 -11.20 -23.55 1.83
C TYR A 122 -11.93 -22.31 1.31
N THR A 123 -11.39 -21.12 1.56
CA THR A 123 -12.09 -19.88 1.24
C THR A 123 -12.02 -19.56 -0.24
N LEU A 124 -10.83 -19.61 -0.85
CA LEU A 124 -10.62 -19.25 -2.25
C LEU A 124 -11.28 -20.22 -3.23
N LYS A 125 -11.39 -21.49 -2.85
CA LYS A 125 -12.16 -22.50 -3.59
C LYS A 125 -13.62 -22.10 -3.82
N ARG A 126 -14.24 -21.36 -2.88
CA ARG A 126 -15.62 -20.86 -3.02
C ARG A 126 -15.75 -19.76 -4.08
N PHE A 127 -14.64 -19.13 -4.45
CA PHE A 127 -14.55 -18.16 -5.54
C PHE A 127 -14.07 -18.80 -6.86
N GLY A 128 -13.98 -20.14 -6.91
CA GLY A 128 -13.51 -20.87 -8.09
C GLY A 128 -12.00 -20.82 -8.31
N ILE A 129 -11.22 -20.44 -7.30
CA ILE A 129 -9.75 -20.43 -7.36
C ILE A 129 -9.23 -21.68 -6.64
N GLU A 130 -8.55 -22.57 -7.36
CA GLU A 130 -7.99 -23.80 -6.79
C GLU A 130 -6.53 -23.60 -6.33
N THR A 131 -6.05 -24.47 -5.44
CA THR A 131 -4.66 -24.45 -4.96
C THR A 131 -4.11 -25.86 -4.79
N THR A 132 -2.85 -26.07 -5.15
CA THR A 132 -2.07 -27.28 -4.85
C THR A 132 -0.78 -26.95 -4.11
#